data_AF-A0AAD5L323-F1
#
_entry.id   AF-A0AAD5L323-F1
#
_cell.length_a   1.000
_cell.length_b   1.000
_cell.length_c   1.000
_cell.angle_alpha   90.00
_cell.angle_beta   90.00
_cell.angle_gamma   90.00
#
_symmetry.space_group_name_H-M   'P 1'
#
loop_
_entity.id
_entity.type
_entity.pdbx_description
1 polymer ?
#
loop_
_entity_poly.entity_id
_entity_poly.type
_entity_poly.pdbx_seq_one_letter_code
_entity_poly.pdbx_strand_id
1 'polypeptide(L)'
;MKPTHTLNPASGWDANWTTWNISVKETISSREFYSTANPELKYLIFHEALNATTKPSNIFLAKSSRKIHAEPASPWWNEDCRKAAAIAKKARRVIDPNRGRIICTSNISTWKEKENFKNRTS
;
A
#
# COMPACT_ATOMS: atom_id res chain seq x y z
N MET A 1 -35.18 -25.27 -27.79
CA MET A 1 -34.17 -24.22 -27.49
C MET A 1 -34.68 -23.43 -26.29
N LYS A 2 -33.96 -23.41 -25.16
CA LYS A 2 -34.33 -22.62 -23.98
C LYS A 2 -33.74 -21.21 -24.13
N PRO A 3 -34.48 -20.14 -23.82
CA PRO A 3 -33.93 -18.79 -23.87
C PRO A 3 -32.91 -18.64 -22.73
N THR A 4 -31.67 -18.32 -23.11
CA THR A 4 -30.63 -17.91 -22.17
C THR A 4 -31.05 -16.57 -21.59
N HIS A 5 -31.61 -16.57 -20.37
CA HIS A 5 -31.70 -15.35 -19.59
C HIS A 5 -30.29 -14.89 -19.28
N THR A 6 -29.76 -13.97 -20.07
CA THR A 6 -28.65 -13.13 -19.66
C THR A 6 -29.15 -12.30 -18.48
N LEU A 7 -28.77 -12.72 -17.27
CA LEU A 7 -28.79 -11.85 -16.11
C LEU A 7 -27.90 -10.65 -16.46
N ASN A 8 -28.50 -9.55 -16.92
CA ASN A 8 -27.83 -8.26 -16.93
C ASN A 8 -27.47 -7.99 -15.46
N PRO A 9 -26.18 -7.95 -15.08
CA PRO A 9 -25.84 -7.33 -13.82
C PRO A 9 -26.28 -5.87 -13.96
N ALA A 10 -27.24 -5.44 -13.14
CA ALA A 10 -27.60 -4.04 -13.04
C ALA A 10 -26.29 -3.24 -12.94
N SER A 11 -26.08 -2.35 -13.90
CA SER A 11 -24.86 -1.56 -14.05
C SER A 11 -24.69 -0.66 -12.83
N GLY A 12 -24.03 -1.17 -11.78
CA GLY A 12 -23.54 -0.40 -10.63
C GLY A 12 -22.40 0.57 -10.99
N TRP A 13 -22.35 1.01 -12.25
CA TRP A 13 -21.31 1.85 -12.83
C TRP A 13 -21.67 3.35 -12.80
N ASP A 14 -22.92 3.71 -12.47
CA ASP A 14 -23.36 5.10 -12.30
C ASP A 14 -22.96 5.69 -10.93
N ALA A 15 -21.93 5.14 -10.31
CA ALA A 15 -21.29 5.74 -9.15
C ALA A 15 -20.44 6.92 -9.61
N ASN A 16 -20.84 8.15 -9.26
CA ASN A 16 -20.04 9.34 -9.55
C ASN A 16 -18.86 9.46 -8.58
N TRP A 17 -17.83 8.64 -8.84
CA TRP A 17 -16.59 8.59 -8.08
C TRP A 17 -15.87 9.94 -8.01
N THR A 18 -16.03 10.77 -9.04
CA THR A 18 -15.45 12.12 -9.07
C THR A 18 -16.09 13.01 -8.02
N THR A 19 -17.43 13.08 -7.98
CA THR A 19 -18.15 13.85 -6.96
C THR A 19 -17.86 13.33 -5.56
N TRP A 20 -17.86 12.00 -5.37
CA TRP A 20 -17.53 11.43 -4.07
C TRP A 20 -16.11 11.75 -3.61
N ASN A 21 -15.12 11.67 -4.50
CA ASN A 21 -13.74 12.03 -4.17
C ASN A 21 -13.61 13.51 -3.79
N ILE A 22 -14.35 14.40 -4.46
CA ILE A 22 -14.40 15.82 -4.09
C ILE A 22 -14.98 15.99 -2.70
N SER A 23 -16.14 15.37 -2.40
CA SER A 23 -16.76 15.45 -1.08
C SER A 23 -15.89 14.87 0.03
N VAL A 24 -15.16 13.78 -0.24
CA VAL A 24 -14.18 13.21 0.72
C VAL A 24 -13.08 14.21 1.01
N LYS A 25 -12.48 14.82 -0.04
CA LYS A 25 -11.43 15.83 0.13
C LYS A 25 -11.92 17.03 0.91
N GLU A 26 -13.08 17.58 0.57
CA GLU A 26 -13.67 18.72 1.27
C GLU A 26 -13.90 18.41 2.76
N THR A 27 -14.44 17.23 3.07
CA THR A 27 -14.69 16.80 4.46
C THR A 27 -13.41 16.60 5.26
N ILE A 28 -12.33 16.14 4.62
CA ILE A 28 -11.01 16.01 5.25
C ILE A 28 -10.38 17.39 5.46
N SER A 29 -10.45 18.27 4.44
CA SER A 29 -9.89 19.61 4.46
C SER A 29 -10.61 20.55 5.43
N SER A 30 -11.90 20.35 5.69
CA SER A 30 -12.67 21.13 6.68
C SER A 30 -12.33 20.76 8.13
N ARG A 31 -11.50 19.73 8.34
CA ARG A 31 -11.07 19.24 9.65
C ARG A 31 -9.57 19.45 9.83
N GLU A 32 -9.07 19.25 11.04
CA GLU A 32 -7.65 19.43 11.37
C GLU A 32 -6.74 18.28 10.87
N PHE A 33 -7.10 17.59 9.79
CA PHE A 33 -6.36 16.43 9.28
C PHE A 33 -4.90 16.77 8.94
N TYR A 34 -4.68 17.93 8.30
CA TYR A 34 -3.35 18.38 7.90
C TYR A 34 -2.57 19.07 9.02
N SER A 35 -3.27 19.63 10.01
CA SER A 35 -2.68 20.37 11.14
C SER A 35 -2.30 19.46 12.32
N THR A 36 -2.99 18.33 12.47
CA THR A 36 -2.77 17.38 13.55
C THR A 36 -1.49 16.56 13.33
N ALA A 37 -0.68 16.34 14.38
CA ALA A 37 0.46 15.42 14.36
C ALA A 37 0.09 13.98 14.79
N ASN A 38 -1.01 13.79 15.52
CA ASN A 38 -1.48 12.50 16.01
C ASN A 38 -1.98 11.58 14.87
N PRO A 39 -1.36 10.41 14.63
CA PRO A 39 -1.74 9.49 13.57
C PRO A 39 -3.10 8.81 13.80
N GLU A 40 -3.48 8.53 15.04
CA GLU A 40 -4.79 7.92 15.35
C GLU A 40 -5.92 8.88 15.03
N LEU A 41 -5.74 10.16 15.38
CA LEU A 41 -6.72 11.19 15.06
C LEU A 41 -6.85 11.41 13.55
N LYS A 42 -5.75 11.35 12.79
CA LYS A 42 -5.79 11.36 11.32
C LYS A 42 -6.59 10.20 10.77
N TYR A 43 -6.36 9.00 11.28
CA TYR A 43 -7.10 7.81 10.87
C TYR A 43 -8.60 7.97 11.15
N LEU A 44 -8.96 8.45 12.33
CA LEU A 44 -10.37 8.71 12.70
C LEU A 44 -11.02 9.73 11.77
N ILE A 45 -10.35 10.87 11.52
CA ILE A 45 -10.85 11.92 10.62
C ILE A 45 -11.08 11.36 9.21
N PHE A 46 -10.12 10.60 8.68
CA PHE A 46 -10.22 10.00 7.35
C PHE A 46 -11.35 8.96 7.28
N HIS A 47 -11.43 8.06 8.26
CA HIS A 47 -12.45 7.02 8.32
C HIS A 47 -13.86 7.60 8.47
N GLU A 48 -14.03 8.65 9.28
CA GLU A 48 -15.30 9.36 9.39
C GLU A 48 -15.68 10.06 8.09
N ALA A 49 -14.73 10.71 7.42
CA ALA A 49 -14.97 11.36 6.13
C ALA A 49 -15.45 10.35 5.08
N LEU A 50 -14.79 9.19 4.98
CA LEU A 50 -15.23 8.11 4.10
C LEU A 50 -16.65 7.64 4.42
N ASN A 51 -16.98 7.38 5.69
CA ASN A 51 -18.31 6.91 6.05
C ASN A 51 -19.40 7.98 5.82
N ALA A 52 -19.09 9.25 6.07
CA ALA A 52 -20.02 10.36 5.91
C ALA A 52 -20.39 10.60 4.44
N THR A 53 -19.43 10.51 3.52
CA THR A 53 -19.65 10.74 2.08
C THR A 53 -20.13 9.50 1.34
N THR A 54 -19.86 8.31 1.89
CA THR A 54 -20.35 7.04 1.32
C THR A 54 -21.83 6.81 1.61
N LYS A 55 -22.34 7.21 2.79
CA LYS A 55 -23.77 7.10 3.12
C LYS A 55 -24.73 7.72 2.09
N PRO A 56 -24.50 8.94 1.58
CA PRO A 56 -25.38 9.57 0.58
C PRO A 56 -25.03 9.20 -0.88
N SER A 57 -23.95 8.46 -1.13
CA SER A 57 -23.54 8.09 -2.50
C SER A 57 -23.90 6.65 -2.81
N ASN A 58 -24.17 6.34 -4.08
CA ASN A 58 -24.38 4.96 -4.55
C ASN A 58 -23.08 4.13 -4.57
N ILE A 59 -22.06 4.55 -3.83
CA ILE A 59 -20.74 3.91 -3.75
C ILE A 59 -20.77 2.91 -2.61
N PHE A 60 -20.40 1.67 -2.93
CA PHE A 60 -20.29 0.61 -1.94
C PHE A 60 -18.84 0.48 -1.47
N LEU A 61 -18.54 0.94 -0.26
CA LEU A 61 -17.27 0.59 0.39
C LEU A 61 -17.38 -0.84 0.92
N ALA A 62 -16.48 -1.71 0.50
CA ALA A 62 -16.36 -3.05 1.06
C ALA A 62 -16.19 -2.94 2.58
N LYS A 63 -17.03 -3.63 3.35
CA LYS A 63 -16.88 -3.69 4.81
C LYS A 63 -15.49 -4.22 5.14
N SER A 64 -14.81 -3.58 6.08
CA SER A 64 -13.57 -4.13 6.61
C SER A 64 -13.86 -5.52 7.19
N SER A 65 -13.36 -6.56 6.53
CA SER A 65 -13.52 -7.93 7.02
C SER A 65 -12.71 -8.06 8.31
N ARG A 66 -13.37 -7.93 9.46
CA ARG A 66 -12.73 -8.15 10.77
C ARG A 66 -12.17 -9.56 10.94
N LYS A 67 -12.57 -10.50 10.09
CA LYS A 67 -12.01 -11.85 10.04
C LYS A 67 -10.79 -11.84 9.12
N ILE A 68 -9.63 -11.58 9.72
CA ILE A 68 -8.36 -12.03 9.13
C ILE A 68 -8.39 -13.55 9.28
N HIS A 69 -8.89 -14.24 8.26
CA HIS A 69 -8.71 -15.68 8.18
C HIS A 69 -7.22 -15.93 8.02
N ALA A 70 -6.63 -16.73 8.90
CA ALA A 70 -5.29 -17.22 8.69
C ALA A 70 -5.26 -17.88 7.31
N GLU A 71 -4.29 -17.49 6.47
CA GLU A 71 -4.13 -18.07 5.16
C GLU A 71 -4.02 -19.59 5.33
N PRO A 72 -4.86 -20.39 4.62
CA PRO A 72 -4.78 -21.83 4.75
C PRO A 72 -3.36 -22.28 4.43
N ALA A 73 -2.84 -23.24 5.20
CA ALA A 73 -1.49 -23.75 5.02
C ALA A 73 -1.33 -24.18 3.56
N SER A 74 -0.62 -23.38 2.77
CA SER A 74 -0.41 -23.63 1.35
C SER A 74 0.46 -24.89 1.23
N PRO A 75 -0.09 -26.05 0.77
CA PRO A 75 0.65 -27.32 0.80
C PRO A 75 1.87 -27.29 -0.13
N TRP A 76 1.84 -26.41 -1.12
CA TRP A 76 2.92 -26.14 -2.06
C TRP A 76 3.98 -25.18 -1.51
N TRP A 77 3.74 -24.52 -0.37
CA TRP A 77 4.67 -23.60 0.27
C TRP A 77 5.49 -24.31 1.37
N ASN A 78 6.31 -25.26 0.91
CA ASN A 78 7.16 -26.07 1.78
C ASN A 78 8.49 -25.36 2.11
N GLU A 79 9.33 -26.04 2.89
CA GLU A 79 10.61 -25.49 3.35
C GLU A 79 11.56 -25.14 2.19
N ASP A 80 11.48 -25.86 1.08
CA ASP A 80 12.31 -25.59 -0.10
C ASP A 80 11.85 -24.32 -0.82
N CYS A 81 10.54 -24.05 -0.87
CA CYS A 81 10.02 -22.77 -1.36
C CYS A 81 10.49 -21.59 -0.50
N ARG A 82 10.55 -21.75 0.84
CA ARG A 82 11.07 -20.71 1.74
C ARG A 82 12.56 -20.44 1.49
N LYS A 83 13.36 -21.50 1.34
CA LYS A 83 14.79 -21.39 1.03
C LYS A 83 15.02 -20.69 -0.32
N ALA A 84 14.28 -21.10 -1.36
CA ALA A 84 14.36 -20.47 -2.68
C ALA A 84 13.97 -18.98 -2.64
N ALA A 85 12.91 -18.64 -1.93
CA ALA A 85 12.48 -17.24 -1.74
C ALA A 85 13.52 -16.41 -0.97
N ALA A 86 14.15 -16.98 0.06
CA ALA A 86 15.21 -16.32 0.82
C ALA A 86 16.47 -16.07 -0.04
N ILE A 87 16.86 -17.04 -0.86
CA ILE A 87 17.98 -16.90 -1.81
C ILE A 87 17.67 -15.81 -2.84
N ALA A 88 16.49 -15.83 -3.44
CA ALA A 88 16.07 -14.81 -4.41
C ALA A 88 15.99 -13.40 -3.80
N LYS A 89 15.57 -13.30 -2.52
CA LYS A 89 15.56 -12.03 -1.78
C LYS A 89 16.98 -11.55 -1.49
N LYS A 90 17.90 -12.45 -1.13
CA LYS A 90 19.32 -12.14 -0.92
C LYS A 90 19.98 -11.67 -2.23
N ALA A 91 19.74 -12.36 -3.33
CA ALA A 91 20.26 -11.99 -4.66
C ALA A 91 19.76 -10.59 -5.10
N ARG A 92 18.46 -10.30 -4.93
CA ARG A 92 17.90 -8.97 -5.23
C ARG A 92 18.51 -7.86 -4.39
N ARG A 93 18.80 -8.12 -3.12
CA ARG A 93 19.48 -7.15 -2.23
C ARG A 93 20.93 -6.88 -2.63
N VAL A 94 21.58 -7.80 -3.31
CA VAL A 94 22.95 -7.60 -3.85
C VAL A 94 22.91 -6.73 -5.11
N ILE A 95 21.84 -6.78 -5.89
CA ILE A 95 21.73 -6.08 -7.18
C ILE A 95 21.13 -4.66 -7.03
N ASP A 96 20.45 -4.35 -5.92
CA ASP A 96 19.84 -3.03 -5.69
C ASP A 96 20.89 -1.91 -5.49
N PRO A 97 21.05 -0.98 -6.46
CA PRO A 97 22.05 0.08 -6.38
C PRO A 97 21.72 1.12 -5.31
N ASN A 98 20.46 1.24 -4.87
CA ASN A 98 20.04 2.15 -3.80
C ASN A 98 20.23 1.57 -2.40
N ARG A 99 20.61 0.28 -2.28
CA ARG A 99 20.89 -0.40 -1.00
C ARG A 99 22.34 -0.83 -0.82
N GLY A 100 23.24 -0.37 -1.69
CA GLY A 100 24.68 -0.32 -1.42
C GLY A 100 25.38 -1.68 -1.26
N ARG A 101 25.12 -2.66 -2.14
CA ARG A 101 25.95 -3.88 -2.21
C ARG A 101 26.24 -4.39 -3.62
N ILE A 102 26.70 -3.50 -4.49
CA ILE A 102 27.57 -3.92 -5.60
C ILE A 102 29.00 -3.64 -5.16
N ILE A 103 29.74 -4.70 -4.81
CA ILE A 103 31.17 -4.64 -4.48
C ILE A 103 31.94 -4.52 -5.79
N CYS A 104 31.84 -3.36 -6.45
CA CYS A 104 32.79 -2.94 -7.46
C CYS A 104 33.83 -2.04 -6.79
N THR A 105 35.08 -2.12 -7.26
CA THR A 105 36.22 -1.38 -6.71
C THR A 105 35.97 0.14 -6.66
N SER A 106 35.18 0.67 -7.60
CA SER A 106 34.74 2.07 -7.66
C SER A 106 33.76 2.47 -6.53
N ASN A 107 32.93 1.55 -6.06
CA ASN A 107 32.04 1.81 -4.92
C ASN A 107 32.79 1.78 -3.58
N ILE A 108 33.89 1.03 -3.49
CA ILE A 108 34.76 1.00 -2.31
C ILE A 108 35.53 2.32 -2.19
N SER A 109 36.05 2.86 -3.30
CA SER A 109 36.77 4.14 -3.28
C SER A 109 35.84 5.30 -2.87
N THR A 110 34.65 5.37 -3.47
CA THR A 110 33.66 6.40 -3.13
C THR A 110 33.15 6.30 -1.68
N TRP A 111 33.01 5.08 -1.14
CA TRP A 111 32.69 4.90 0.28
C TRP A 111 33.83 5.36 1.20
N LYS A 112 35.09 4.99 0.89
CA LYS A 112 36.27 5.43 1.65
C LYS A 112 36.43 6.96 1.64
N GLU A 113 36.20 7.61 0.51
CA GLU A 113 36.23 9.07 0.41
C GLU A 113 35.16 9.71 1.29
N LYS A 114 33.94 9.15 1.31
CA LYS A 114 32.82 9.65 2.12
C LYS A 114 33.04 9.47 3.63
N GLU A 115 33.65 8.35 4.04
CA GLU A 115 34.07 8.12 5.43
C GLU A 115 35.19 9.09 5.86
N ASN A 116 36.22 9.24 5.03
CA ASN A 116 37.32 10.16 5.31
C ASN A 116 36.85 11.61 5.39
N PHE A 117 35.87 12.01 4.57
CA PHE A 117 35.27 13.33 4.65
C PHE A 117 34.56 13.54 6.00
N LYS A 118 33.73 12.59 6.43
CA LYS A 118 33.03 12.66 7.73
C LYS A 118 33.99 12.78 8.91
N ASN A 119 35.09 12.02 8.90
CA ASN A 119 36.10 12.05 9.96
C ASN A 119 36.95 13.33 9.97
N ARG A 120 36.98 14.09 8.87
CA ARG A 120 37.67 15.39 8.78
C ARG A 120 36.77 16.56 9.17
N THR A 121 35.46 16.38 9.06
CA THR A 121 34.46 17.41 9.36
C THR A 121 33.79 17.23 10.72
N SER A 122 34.27 16.27 11.53
CA SER A 122 33.84 16.02 12.91
C SER A 122 35.01 16.25 13.86
#